data_AF-A0A9X7WHK6-F1
#
_entry.id   AF-A0A9X7WHK6-F1
#
_cell.length_a   1.000
_cell.length_b   1.000
_cell.length_c   1.000
_cell.angle_alpha   90.00
_cell.angle_beta   90.00
_cell.angle_gamma   90.00
#
_symmetry.space_group_name_H-M   'P 1'
#
loop_
_entity.id
_entity.type
_entity.pdbx_description
1 polymer ?
#
loop_
_entity_poly.entity_id
_entity_poly.type
_entity_poly.pdbx_seq_one_letter_code
_entity_poly.pdbx_strand_id
1 'polypeptide(L)'
;MGNRKQSGSNGTGFVILVVIALLWWLRWLILAGAVITLLVIVTRRLMRSYTAYRAAEWTRLSEIRRRADVQNAQVLRGDPRGFFGQYPLPDPELIPRWYRAG
;
A
#
# COMPACT_ATOMS: atom_id res chain seq x y z
N MET A 1 -45.53 64.76 0.71
CA MET A 1 -44.30 64.16 1.28
C MET A 1 -44.18 62.75 0.74
N GLY A 2 -43.29 62.54 -0.23
CA GLY A 2 -43.15 61.26 -0.93
C GLY A 2 -42.34 60.25 -0.12
N ASN A 3 -43.01 59.21 0.39
CA ASN A 3 -42.36 58.03 0.94
C ASN A 3 -41.64 57.29 -0.19
N ARG A 4 -40.34 57.53 -0.34
CA ARG A 4 -39.47 56.76 -1.25
C ARG A 4 -39.38 55.33 -0.72
N LYS A 5 -39.97 54.40 -1.47
CA LYS A 5 -39.92 52.96 -1.24
C LYS A 5 -38.47 52.46 -1.31
N GLN A 6 -37.79 52.44 -0.19
CA GLN A 6 -36.49 51.81 -0.01
C GLN A 6 -36.69 50.34 0.37
N SER A 7 -37.29 49.53 -0.52
CA SER A 7 -37.66 48.14 -0.23
C SER A 7 -37.01 47.10 -1.16
N GLY A 8 -36.23 47.51 -2.16
CA GLY A 8 -35.62 46.61 -3.15
C GLY A 8 -34.11 46.36 -3.00
N SER A 9 -33.38 47.20 -2.24
CA SER A 9 -31.91 47.13 -2.18
C SER A 9 -31.39 46.05 -1.25
N ASN A 10 -32.07 45.81 -0.13
CA ASN A 10 -31.55 44.95 0.94
C ASN A 10 -31.60 43.46 0.53
N GLY A 11 -32.69 43.04 -0.13
CA GLY A 11 -32.82 41.67 -0.63
C GLY A 11 -31.84 41.37 -1.77
N THR A 12 -31.70 42.31 -2.71
CA THR A 12 -30.78 42.16 -3.85
C THR A 12 -29.31 42.13 -3.39
N GLY A 13 -28.92 42.99 -2.44
CA GLY A 13 -27.58 42.97 -1.86
C GLY A 13 -27.25 41.68 -1.11
N PHE A 14 -28.22 41.13 -0.37
CA PHE A 14 -28.06 39.85 0.32
C PHE A 14 -27.85 38.68 -0.67
N VAL A 15 -28.62 38.63 -1.75
CA VAL A 15 -28.45 37.61 -2.81
C VAL A 15 -27.05 37.68 -3.43
N ILE A 16 -26.54 38.88 -3.71
CA ILE A 16 -25.19 39.07 -4.27
C ILE A 16 -24.11 38.55 -3.30
N LEU A 17 -24.21 38.86 -2.01
CA LEU A 17 -23.27 38.38 -1.00
C LEU A 17 -23.28 36.85 -0.87
N VAL A 18 -24.46 36.23 -0.90
CA VAL A 18 -24.60 34.77 -0.88
C VAL A 18 -23.94 34.15 -2.12
N VAL A 19 -24.16 34.72 -3.31
CA VAL A 19 -23.54 34.23 -4.55
C VAL A 19 -22.01 34.34 -4.49
N ILE A 20 -21.47 35.46 -4.00
CA ILE A 20 -20.01 35.64 -3.84
C ILE A 20 -19.45 34.62 -2.83
N ALA A 21 -20.11 34.42 -1.69
CA ALA A 21 -19.71 33.42 -0.71
C ALA A 21 -19.75 32.00 -1.28
N LEU A 22 -20.77 31.68 -2.09
CA LEU A 22 -20.90 30.39 -2.76
C LEU A 22 -19.80 30.17 -3.80
N LEU A 23 -19.48 31.19 -4.60
CA LEU A 23 -18.38 31.13 -5.57
C LEU A 23 -17.03 30.97 -4.88
N TRP A 24 -16.83 31.67 -3.78
CA TRP A 24 -15.64 31.53 -2.95
C TRP A 24 -15.51 30.11 -2.38
N TRP A 25 -16.61 29.56 -1.88
CA TRP A 25 -16.67 28.17 -1.41
C TRP A 25 -16.37 27.17 -2.53
N LEU A 26 -16.94 27.40 -3.73
CA LEU A 26 -16.77 26.54 -4.88
C LEU A 26 -15.31 26.42 -5.31
N ARG A 27 -14.51 27.49 -5.19
CA ARG A 27 -13.06 27.45 -5.42
C ARG A 27 -12.37 26.40 -4.55
N TRP A 28 -12.75 26.29 -3.28
CA TRP A 28 -12.16 25.30 -2.37
C TRP A 28 -12.58 23.88 -2.71
N LEU A 29 -13.83 23.67 -3.15
CA LEU A 29 -14.28 22.36 -3.64
C LEU A 29 -13.52 21.92 -4.89
N ILE A 30 -13.32 22.82 -5.85
CA ILE A 30 -12.54 22.53 -7.06
C ILE A 30 -11.09 22.21 -6.69
N LEU A 31 -10.49 22.99 -5.78
CA LEU A 31 -9.13 22.75 -5.31
C LEU A 31 -9.01 21.38 -4.62
N ALA A 32 -9.95 21.03 -3.74
CA ALA A 32 -9.99 19.74 -3.07
C ALA A 32 -10.09 18.59 -4.08
N GLY A 33 -10.98 18.70 -5.06
CA GLY A 33 -11.12 17.73 -6.14
C GLY A 33 -9.83 17.58 -6.95
N ALA A 34 -9.17 18.69 -7.28
CA ALA A 34 -7.89 18.69 -7.99
C ALA A 34 -6.78 17.99 -7.18
N VAL A 35 -6.68 18.28 -5.87
CA VAL A 35 -5.70 17.65 -4.98
C VAL A 35 -5.95 16.15 -4.87
N ILE A 36 -7.20 15.71 -4.68
CA ILE A 36 -7.55 14.28 -4.62
C ILE A 36 -7.19 13.59 -5.95
N THR A 37 -7.52 14.19 -7.08
CA THR A 37 -7.22 13.64 -8.41
C THR A 37 -5.71 13.51 -8.61
N LEU A 38 -4.94 14.53 -8.22
CA LEU A 38 -3.48 14.50 -8.27
C LEU A 38 -2.92 13.38 -7.41
N LEU A 39 -3.41 13.24 -6.17
CA LEU A 39 -3.04 12.16 -5.24
C LEU A 39 -3.28 10.79 -5.86
N VAL A 40 -4.48 10.55 -6.42
CA VAL A 40 -4.82 9.28 -7.07
C VAL A 40 -3.88 8.98 -8.25
N ILE A 41 -3.58 9.98 -9.09
CA ILE A 41 -2.66 9.81 -10.23
C ILE A 41 -1.25 9.47 -9.75
N VAL A 42 -0.73 10.20 -8.76
CA VAL A 42 0.61 10.00 -8.20
C VAL A 42 0.71 8.62 -7.54
N THR A 43 -0.26 8.26 -6.68
CA THR A 43 -0.30 6.95 -6.03
C THR A 43 -0.40 5.82 -7.05
N ARG A 44 -1.21 5.94 -8.10
CA ARG A 44 -1.27 4.94 -9.18
C ARG A 44 0.06 4.80 -9.91
N ARG A 45 0.75 5.91 -10.21
CA ARG A 45 2.07 5.87 -10.86
C ARG A 45 3.12 5.22 -9.97
N LEU A 46 3.15 5.58 -8.69
CA LEU A 46 4.05 4.99 -7.69
C LEU A 46 3.77 3.50 -7.49
N MET A 47 2.51 3.08 -7.42
CA MET A 47 2.17 1.67 -7.34
C MET A 47 2.64 0.91 -8.58
N ARG A 48 2.44 1.46 -9.79
CA ARG A 48 2.91 0.81 -11.02
C ARG A 48 4.43 0.61 -11.03
N SER A 49 5.20 1.65 -10.69
CA SER A 49 6.67 1.52 -10.60
C SER A 49 7.07 0.54 -9.51
N TYR A 50 6.45 0.62 -8.33
CA TYR A 50 6.76 -0.26 -7.21
C TYR A 50 6.41 -1.73 -7.50
N THR A 51 5.30 -2.00 -8.19
CA THR A 51 4.94 -3.36 -8.62
C THR A 51 5.94 -3.95 -9.60
N ALA A 52 6.52 -3.14 -10.50
CA ALA A 52 7.56 -3.61 -11.42
C ALA A 52 8.84 -3.99 -10.68
N TYR A 53 9.28 -3.18 -9.70
CA TYR A 53 10.42 -3.51 -8.86
C TYR A 53 10.16 -4.73 -7.96
N ARG A 54 8.99 -4.81 -7.33
CA ARG A 54 8.60 -5.96 -6.52
C ARG A 54 8.56 -7.23 -7.35
N ALA A 55 7.97 -7.20 -8.54
CA ALA A 55 7.85 -8.38 -9.40
C ALA A 55 9.22 -9.01 -9.69
N ALA A 56 10.25 -8.21 -9.97
CA ALA A 56 11.60 -8.71 -10.20
C ALA A 56 12.17 -9.44 -8.96
N GLU A 57 11.96 -8.88 -7.76
CA GLU A 57 12.43 -9.49 -6.52
C GLU A 57 11.67 -10.79 -6.18
N TRP A 58 10.35 -10.80 -6.42
CA TRP A 58 9.53 -12.00 -6.26
C TRP A 58 9.96 -13.13 -7.20
N THR A 59 10.30 -12.81 -8.45
CA THR A 59 10.83 -13.81 -9.39
C THR A 59 12.12 -14.42 -8.86
N ARG A 60 13.06 -13.58 -8.40
CA ARG A 60 14.34 -14.05 -7.83
C ARG A 60 14.13 -14.97 -6.61
N LEU A 61 13.26 -14.58 -5.68
CA LEU A 61 12.96 -15.38 -4.49
C LEU A 61 12.22 -16.67 -4.85
N SER A 62 11.34 -16.65 -5.85
CA SER A 62 10.61 -17.84 -6.30
C SER A 62 11.54 -18.91 -6.88
N GLU A 63 12.60 -18.51 -7.59
CA GLU A 63 13.60 -19.44 -8.10
C GLU A 63 14.39 -20.11 -6.98
N ILE A 64 14.80 -19.33 -5.96
CA ILE A 64 15.51 -19.87 -4.79
C ILE A 64 14.60 -20.85 -4.05
N ARG A 65 13.34 -20.47 -3.82
CA ARG A 65 12.35 -21.32 -3.17
C ARG A 65 12.14 -22.63 -3.93
N ARG A 66 11.98 -22.56 -5.25
CA ARG A 66 11.83 -23.75 -6.10
C ARG A 66 13.02 -24.70 -5.99
N ARG A 67 14.25 -24.18 -5.96
CA ARG A 67 15.45 -25.02 -5.79
C ARG A 67 15.50 -25.65 -4.40
N ALA A 68 15.17 -24.88 -3.37
CA ALA A 68 15.08 -25.37 -1.99
C ALA A 68 13.99 -26.45 -1.85
N ASP A 69 12.82 -26.27 -2.47
CA ASP A 69 11.73 -27.24 -2.43
C ASP A 69 12.12 -28.55 -3.11
N VAL A 70 12.86 -28.49 -4.24
CA VAL A 70 13.37 -29.69 -4.92
C VAL A 70 14.37 -30.44 -4.03
N GLN A 71 15.31 -29.75 -3.40
CA GLN A 71 16.30 -30.37 -2.51
C GLN A 71 15.63 -30.91 -1.24
N ASN A 72 14.71 -30.16 -0.64
CA ASN A 72 13.96 -30.57 0.54
C ASN A 72 13.10 -31.80 0.22
N ALA A 73 12.45 -31.84 -0.95
CA ALA A 73 11.72 -33.01 -1.40
C ALA A 73 12.63 -34.22 -1.61
N GLN A 74 13.89 -34.04 -2.03
CA GLN A 74 14.86 -35.14 -2.15
C GLN A 74 15.29 -35.66 -0.77
N VAL A 75 15.51 -34.78 0.21
CA VAL A 75 15.81 -35.16 1.60
C VAL A 75 14.62 -35.93 2.21
N LEU A 76 13.40 -35.38 2.09
CA LEU A 76 12.19 -35.99 2.65
C LEU A 76 11.80 -37.31 1.99
N ARG A 77 12.12 -37.48 0.70
CA ARG A 77 11.83 -38.71 -0.04
C ARG A 77 12.79 -39.85 0.31
N GLY A 78 13.83 -39.57 1.10
CA GLY A 78 14.80 -40.55 1.58
C GLY A 78 15.53 -41.20 0.40
N ASP A 79 16.59 -40.56 -0.09
CA ASP A 79 17.37 -41.08 -1.21
C ASP A 79 17.87 -42.51 -0.91
N PRO A 80 17.46 -43.53 -1.69
CA PRO A 80 17.94 -44.91 -1.49
C PRO A 80 19.44 -45.08 -1.78
N ARG A 81 20.12 -44.07 -2.37
CA ARG A 81 21.57 -44.06 -2.63
C ARG A 81 22.41 -43.41 -1.52
N GLY A 82 21.79 -42.86 -0.47
CA GLY A 82 22.50 -42.43 0.74
C GLY A 82 23.44 -41.22 0.58
N PHE A 83 23.18 -40.28 -0.33
CA PHE A 83 24.04 -39.10 -0.49
C PHE A 83 24.01 -38.17 0.74
N PHE A 84 22.85 -38.06 1.39
CA PHE A 84 22.73 -37.51 2.73
C PHE A 84 22.78 -38.69 3.69
N GLY A 85 23.99 -39.08 4.13
CA GLY A 85 24.16 -40.15 5.11
C GLY A 85 23.35 -39.91 6.39
N GLN A 86 23.34 -40.89 7.30
CA GLN A 86 22.91 -40.64 8.67
C GLN A 86 23.76 -39.49 9.23
N TYR A 87 23.20 -38.28 9.28
CA TYR A 87 23.82 -37.19 9.99
C TYR A 87 23.81 -37.58 11.47
N PRO A 88 24.97 -37.77 12.12
CA PRO A 88 24.98 -37.92 13.55
C PRO A 88 24.30 -36.69 14.15
N LEU A 89 23.49 -36.89 15.19
CA LEU A 89 22.95 -35.76 15.93
C LEU A 89 24.14 -34.87 16.34
N PRO A 90 24.06 -33.54 16.16
CA PRO A 90 25.10 -32.63 16.60
C PRO A 90 25.35 -32.86 18.09
N ASP A 91 26.62 -32.78 18.47
CA ASP A 91 27.08 -33.03 19.84
C ASP A 91 26.16 -32.31 20.84
N PRO A 92 25.69 -32.94 21.93
CA PRO A 92 24.71 -32.33 22.84
C PRO A 92 25.16 -31.00 23.46
N GLU A 93 26.47 -30.72 23.41
CA GLU A 93 27.09 -29.46 23.82
C GLU A 93 26.90 -28.33 22.79
N LEU A 94 26.75 -28.66 21.50
CA LEU A 94 26.47 -27.74 20.41
C LEU A 94 24.97 -27.47 20.24
N ILE A 95 24.10 -28.28 20.85
CA ILE A 95 22.66 -28.07 20.85
C ILE A 95 22.33 -26.91 21.80
N PRO A 96 21.76 -25.80 21.30
CA PRO A 96 21.39 -24.67 22.14
C PRO A 96 20.41 -25.09 23.24
N ARG A 97 20.56 -24.53 24.45
CA ARG A 97 19.75 -24.89 25.63
C ARG A 97 18.24 -24.81 25.41
N TRP A 98 17.77 -23.96 24.49
CA TRP A 98 16.36 -23.80 24.15
C TRP A 98 15.78 -24.91 23.27
N TYR A 99 16.60 -25.83 22.74
CA TYR A 99 16.17 -26.96 21.89
C TYR A 99 16.12 -28.31 22.65
N ARG A 100 16.60 -28.38 23.91
CA ARG A 100 16.40 -29.58 24.74
C ARG A 100 14.95 -29.64 25.19
N ALA A 101 14.21 -30.65 24.70
CA ALA A 101 12.96 -31.05 25.32
C ALA A 101 13.27 -31.54 26.74
N GLY A 102 12.54 -30.99 27.72
CA GLY A 102 12.61 -31.43 29.13
C GLY A 102 11.97 -32.79 29.33
#